data_AF-A0A3B0WS19-F1
#
_entry.id   AF-A0A3B0WS19-F1
#
_cell.length_a   1.000
_cell.length_b   1.000
_cell.length_c   1.000
_cell.angle_alpha   90.00
_cell.angle_beta   90.00
_cell.angle_gamma   90.00
#
_symmetry.space_group_name_H-M   'P 1'
#
loop_
_entity.id
_entity.type
_entity.pdbx_description
1 polymer ?
#
loop_
_entity_poly.entity_id
_entity_poly.type
_entity_poly.pdbx_seq_one_letter_code
_entity_poly.pdbx_strand_id
1 'polypeptide(L)'
;MTMKKTSNIKNNHSTQAEIYSPVTNSTGLSDLQKYTSNVINENTRWGFATSKLKIKRHKLDDNIWQITVINPKTLKTILQAEGHGDTVFAHEDNLARMAETLMAQGLTIRTQFND
;
A
#
# COMPACT_ATOMS: atom_id res chain seq x y z
N MET A 1 -18.11 15.07 38.18
CA MET A 1 -18.52 14.74 36.79
C MET A 1 -17.43 15.25 35.86
N THR A 2 -16.52 14.37 35.44
CA THR A 2 -15.30 14.77 34.72
C THR A 2 -15.50 14.47 33.24
N MET A 3 -15.65 15.51 32.42
CA MET A 3 -15.85 15.38 30.97
C MET A 3 -14.55 14.90 30.29
N LYS A 4 -14.64 13.78 29.57
CA LYS A 4 -13.55 13.24 28.75
C LYS A 4 -13.37 14.10 27.50
N LYS A 5 -12.17 14.66 27.34
CA LYS A 5 -11.72 15.36 26.13
C LYS A 5 -11.50 14.32 25.03
N THR A 6 -12.36 14.33 24.01
CA THR A 6 -12.19 13.52 22.79
C THR A 6 -11.19 14.20 21.86
N SER A 7 -10.00 13.62 21.75
CA SER A 7 -8.97 14.03 20.79
C SER A 7 -9.42 13.64 19.39
N ASN A 8 -9.79 14.63 18.58
CA ASN A 8 -10.02 14.46 17.14
C ASN A 8 -8.68 14.18 16.46
N ILE A 9 -8.36 12.91 16.20
CA ILE A 9 -7.21 12.52 15.37
C ILE A 9 -7.62 12.73 13.91
N LYS A 10 -7.28 13.88 13.34
CA LYS A 10 -7.37 14.13 11.91
C LYS A 10 -6.25 13.34 11.22
N ASN A 11 -6.59 12.19 10.63
CA ASN A 11 -5.72 11.49 9.70
C ASN A 11 -5.69 12.26 8.37
N ASN A 12 -4.89 13.32 8.31
CA ASN A 12 -4.55 13.98 7.06
C ASN A 12 -3.51 13.10 6.34
N HIS A 13 -3.96 12.07 5.62
CA HIS A 13 -3.14 11.50 4.55
C HIS A 13 -3.04 12.55 3.44
N SER A 14 -2.01 13.39 3.52
CA SER A 14 -1.63 14.27 2.42
C SER A 14 -0.97 13.42 1.34
N THR A 15 -1.64 13.27 0.20
CA THR A 15 -1.07 12.72 -1.04
C THR A 15 -0.28 13.79 -1.79
N GLN A 16 0.45 14.65 -1.08
CA GLN A 16 1.29 15.65 -1.71
C GLN A 16 2.70 15.06 -1.81
N ALA A 17 3.15 14.81 -3.05
CA ALA A 17 4.54 14.47 -3.28
C ALA A 17 5.42 15.58 -2.69
N GLU A 18 6.36 15.21 -1.81
CA GLU A 18 7.33 16.18 -1.30
C GLU A 18 8.10 16.76 -2.49
N ILE A 19 7.98 18.07 -2.68
CA ILE A 19 8.69 18.77 -3.74
C ILE A 19 10.13 18.92 -3.27
N TYR A 20 11.06 18.28 -4.01
CA TYR A 20 12.48 18.42 -3.78
C TYR A 20 12.87 19.91 -3.75
N SER A 21 13.41 20.35 -2.63
CA SER A 21 13.92 21.71 -2.44
C SER A 21 15.44 21.64 -2.33
N PRO A 22 16.20 22.05 -3.37
CA PRO A 22 17.65 21.95 -3.35
C PRO A 22 18.26 22.86 -2.28
N VAL A 23 19.20 22.32 -1.52
CA VAL A 23 19.99 23.09 -0.53
C VAL A 23 20.99 23.98 -1.28
N THR A 24 21.31 25.15 -0.71
CA THR A 24 22.04 26.26 -1.36
C THR A 24 23.43 25.94 -1.93
N ASN A 25 23.96 24.73 -1.72
CA ASN A 25 25.25 24.24 -2.23
C ASN A 25 25.12 22.86 -2.94
N SER A 26 24.03 22.63 -3.68
CA SER A 26 23.78 21.30 -4.27
C SER A 26 24.65 21.01 -5.50
N THR A 27 25.19 19.79 -5.59
CA THR A 27 25.79 19.24 -6.83
C THR A 27 24.72 18.58 -7.72
N GLY A 28 23.51 19.14 -7.71
CA GLY A 28 22.39 18.88 -8.63
C GLY A 28 21.92 17.43 -8.72
N LEU A 29 22.68 16.61 -9.47
CA LEU A 29 22.34 15.21 -9.74
C LEU A 29 22.65 14.28 -8.57
N SER A 30 23.77 14.47 -7.87
CA SER A 30 24.12 13.60 -6.74
C SER A 30 23.16 13.78 -5.57
N ASP A 31 22.67 14.99 -5.37
CA ASP A 31 21.76 15.31 -4.27
C ASP A 31 20.34 14.90 -4.60
N LEU A 32 19.96 14.96 -5.88
CA LEU A 32 18.72 14.34 -6.36
C LEU A 32 18.77 12.82 -6.19
N GLN A 33 19.88 12.15 -6.57
CA GLN A 33 20.03 10.71 -6.36
C GLN A 33 19.99 10.31 -4.89
N LYS A 34 20.65 11.06 -4.00
CA LYS A 34 20.61 10.84 -2.54
C LYS A 34 19.20 11.07 -1.99
N TYR A 35 18.54 12.14 -2.40
CA TYR A 35 17.17 12.44 -1.98
C TYR A 35 16.21 11.36 -2.46
N THR A 36 16.26 10.98 -3.73
CA THR A 36 15.44 9.89 -4.28
C THR A 36 15.71 8.57 -3.56
N SER A 37 16.98 8.25 -3.27
CA SER A 37 17.33 7.05 -2.50
C SER A 37 16.77 7.09 -1.07
N ASN A 38 16.87 8.24 -0.40
CA ASN A 38 16.31 8.42 0.94
C ASN A 38 14.78 8.34 0.92
N VAL A 39 14.11 8.99 -0.04
CA VAL A 39 12.65 8.92 -0.22
C VAL A 39 12.21 7.49 -0.51
N ILE A 40 12.91 6.74 -1.37
CA ILE A 40 12.60 5.33 -1.64
C ILE A 40 12.78 4.49 -0.38
N ASN A 41 13.87 4.69 0.38
CA ASN A 41 14.15 3.92 1.59
C ASN A 41 13.19 4.25 2.74
N GLU A 42 12.86 5.53 2.95
CA GLU A 42 11.97 6.02 4.00
C GLU A 42 10.48 5.78 3.67
N ASN A 43 10.11 5.86 2.38
CA ASN A 43 8.76 5.60 1.89
C ASN A 43 8.60 4.21 1.25
N THR A 44 9.31 3.21 1.77
CA THR A 44 8.97 1.78 1.55
C THR A 44 7.66 1.42 2.27
N ARG A 45 6.63 2.28 2.15
CA ARG A 45 5.28 2.15 2.68
C ARG A 45 4.25 1.93 1.57
N TRP A 46 4.70 1.72 0.34
CA TRP A 46 3.79 1.55 -0.78
C TRP A 46 3.15 0.17 -0.75
N GLY A 47 1.84 0.11 -0.90
CA GLY A 47 1.10 -1.13 -1.00
C GLY A 47 1.18 -1.92 0.30
N PHE A 48 1.60 -3.17 0.20
CA PHE A 48 1.66 -4.07 1.34
C PHE A 48 3.01 -4.09 2.06
N ALA A 49 3.93 -3.17 1.78
CA ALA A 49 5.30 -3.19 2.33
C ALA A 49 5.35 -3.15 3.87
N THR A 50 4.41 -2.45 4.51
CA THR A 50 4.29 -2.40 5.98
C THR A 50 3.23 -3.34 6.55
N SER A 51 2.48 -4.04 5.69
CA SER A 51 1.37 -4.87 6.15
C SER A 51 1.89 -6.17 6.75
N LYS A 52 1.25 -6.64 7.82
CA LYS A 52 1.55 -7.95 8.44
C LYS A 52 1.00 -9.11 7.61
N LEU A 53 0.41 -8.82 6.45
CA LEU A 53 -0.22 -9.79 5.57
C LEU A 53 0.80 -10.37 4.59
N LYS A 54 0.64 -11.63 4.22
CA LYS A 54 1.46 -12.29 3.21
C LYS A 54 0.82 -12.08 1.84
N ILE A 55 1.59 -11.57 0.89
CA ILE A 55 1.10 -11.26 -0.45
C ILE A 55 1.75 -12.19 -1.45
N LYS A 56 0.95 -12.74 -2.35
CA LYS A 56 1.40 -13.46 -3.53
C LYS A 56 0.92 -12.68 -4.76
N ARG A 57 1.84 -12.39 -5.66
CA ARG A 57 1.57 -11.78 -6.96
C ARG A 57 1.81 -12.86 -8.00
N HIS A 58 0.80 -13.14 -8.81
CA HIS A 58 0.85 -14.18 -9.83
C HIS A 58 0.42 -13.57 -11.17
N LYS A 59 1.25 -13.71 -12.20
CA LYS A 59 0.89 -13.30 -13.56
C LYS A 59 0.05 -14.41 -14.18
N LEU A 60 -1.20 -14.11 -14.53
CA LEU A 60 -2.12 -15.07 -15.17
C LEU A 60 -1.98 -15.01 -16.69
N ASP A 61 -1.86 -13.81 -17.25
CA ASP A 61 -1.73 -13.55 -18.69
C ASP A 61 -0.78 -12.37 -18.92
N ASP A 62 -0.50 -12.02 -20.18
CA ASP A 62 0.47 -10.97 -20.51
C ASP A 62 0.18 -9.63 -19.85
N ASN A 63 -1.09 -9.29 -19.73
CA ASN A 63 -1.54 -8.08 -19.05
C ASN A 63 -2.23 -8.34 -17.71
N ILE A 64 -2.62 -9.58 -17.41
CA ILE A 64 -3.44 -9.89 -16.22
C ILE A 64 -2.58 -10.35 -15.05
N TRP A 65 -2.73 -9.66 -13.93
CA TRP A 65 -2.10 -9.97 -12.66
C TRP A 65 -3.14 -10.29 -11.60
N GLN A 66 -2.81 -11.30 -10.80
CA GLN A 66 -3.55 -11.72 -9.63
C GLN A 66 -2.75 -11.37 -8.38
N ILE A 67 -3.36 -10.62 -7.47
CA ILE A 67 -2.84 -10.36 -6.14
C ILE A 67 -3.69 -11.15 -5.13
N THR A 68 -3.02 -12.02 -4.39
CA THR A 68 -3.62 -12.77 -3.28
C THR A 68 -3.00 -12.33 -1.96
N VAL A 69 -3.85 -11.91 -1.04
CA VAL A 69 -3.49 -11.47 0.30
C VAL A 69 -3.94 -12.53 1.30
N ILE A 70 -2.99 -13.02 2.09
CA ILE A 70 -3.15 -14.14 3.02
C ILE A 70 -2.80 -13.66 4.43
N ASN A 71 -3.63 -13.99 5.40
CA ASN A 71 -3.27 -13.81 6.80
C ASN A 71 -2.22 -14.86 7.20
N PRO A 72 -0.99 -14.49 7.60
CA PRO A 72 0.02 -15.49 7.96
C PRO A 72 -0.33 -16.26 9.23
N LYS A 73 -1.17 -15.72 10.12
CA LYS A 73 -1.56 -16.38 11.38
C LYS A 73 -2.61 -17.46 11.18
N THR A 74 -3.59 -17.21 10.30
CA THR A 74 -4.72 -18.13 10.06
C THR A 74 -4.60 -18.90 8.75
N LEU A 75 -3.63 -18.54 7.91
CA LEU A 75 -3.43 -19.04 6.53
C LEU A 75 -4.65 -18.85 5.61
N LYS A 76 -5.64 -18.05 6.03
CA LYS A 76 -6.83 -17.76 5.23
C LYS A 76 -6.53 -16.63 4.24
N THR A 77 -7.06 -16.76 3.03
CA THR A 77 -7.07 -15.70 2.03
C THR A 77 -8.08 -14.63 2.46
N ILE A 78 -7.62 -13.39 2.60
CA ILE A 78 -8.46 -12.25 2.98
C ILE A 78 -8.95 -11.52 1.74
N LEU A 79 -8.06 -11.32 0.78
CA LEU A 79 -8.36 -10.59 -0.45
C LEU A 79 -7.72 -11.32 -1.63
N GLN A 80 -8.49 -11.49 -2.69
CA GLN A 80 -7.98 -11.95 -3.99
C GLN A 80 -8.53 -11.02 -5.06
N ALA A 81 -7.63 -10.36 -5.77
CA ALA A 81 -7.93 -9.38 -6.82
C ALA A 81 -7.20 -9.77 -8.11
N GLU A 82 -7.91 -9.67 -9.22
CA GLU A 82 -7.40 -9.94 -10.57
C GLU A 82 -7.67 -8.72 -11.45
N GLY A 83 -6.74 -8.38 -12.34
CA GLY A 83 -6.92 -7.26 -13.25
C GLY A 83 -5.67 -6.96 -14.05
N HIS A 84 -5.72 -5.88 -14.85
CA HIS A 84 -4.54 -5.42 -15.59
C HIS A 84 -3.42 -5.01 -14.64
N GLY A 85 -2.17 -5.41 -14.94
CA GLY A 85 -1.00 -5.19 -14.10
C GLY A 85 -0.87 -3.73 -13.65
N ASP A 86 -0.93 -2.79 -14.59
CA ASP A 86 -0.83 -1.36 -14.29
C ASP A 86 -1.91 -0.88 -13.32
N THR A 87 -3.16 -1.33 -13.50
CA THR A 87 -4.28 -0.96 -12.64
C THR A 87 -4.16 -1.59 -11.24
N VAL A 88 -3.76 -2.85 -11.18
CA VAL A 88 -3.65 -3.63 -9.95
C VAL A 88 -2.51 -3.09 -9.09
N PHE A 89 -1.37 -2.73 -9.69
CA PHE A 89 -0.24 -2.13 -8.97
C PHE A 89 -0.50 -0.67 -8.61
N ALA A 90 -1.15 0.12 -9.47
CA ALA A 90 -1.53 1.50 -9.13
C ALA A 90 -2.46 1.58 -7.92
N HIS A 91 -3.33 0.58 -7.73
CA HIS A 91 -4.27 0.52 -6.60
C HIS A 91 -3.83 -0.40 -5.46
N GLU A 92 -2.55 -0.80 -5.41
CA GLU A 92 -2.05 -1.73 -4.40
C GLU A 92 -2.21 -1.20 -2.96
N ASP A 93 -2.04 0.11 -2.74
CA ASP A 93 -2.26 0.73 -1.42
C ASP A 93 -3.72 0.62 -0.96
N ASN A 94 -4.66 0.82 -1.90
CA ASN A 94 -6.09 0.68 -1.60
C ASN A 94 -6.44 -0.78 -1.31
N LEU A 95 -5.86 -1.72 -2.06
CA LEU A 95 -6.00 -3.16 -1.80
C LEU A 95 -5.44 -3.55 -0.44
N ALA A 96 -4.32 -2.96 -0.02
CA ALA A 96 -3.75 -3.15 1.31
C ALA A 96 -4.67 -2.66 2.42
N ARG A 97 -5.18 -1.41 2.32
CA ARG A 97 -6.14 -0.86 3.28
C ARG A 97 -7.43 -1.67 3.37
N MET A 98 -7.94 -2.15 2.23
CA MET A 98 -9.10 -3.03 2.18
C MET A 98 -8.80 -4.36 2.87
N ALA A 99 -7.67 -4.99 2.59
CA ALA A 99 -7.30 -6.26 3.22
C ALA A 99 -7.14 -6.13 4.75
N GLU A 100 -6.60 -5.02 5.24
CA GLU A 100 -6.50 -4.76 6.68
C GLU A 100 -7.87 -4.56 7.33
N THR A 101 -8.77 -3.82 6.67
CA THR A 101 -10.14 -3.60 7.14
C THR A 101 -10.93 -4.92 7.18
N LEU A 102 -10.82 -5.73 6.12
CA LEU A 102 -11.44 -7.05 6.03
C LEU A 102 -10.92 -8.00 7.11
N MET A 103 -9.61 -7.99 7.36
CA MET A 103 -9.03 -8.77 8.45
C MET A 103 -9.58 -8.37 9.82
N ALA A 104 -9.72 -7.06 10.09
CA ALA A 104 -10.25 -6.57 11.36
C ALA A 104 -11.73 -6.96 11.57
N GLN A 105 -12.50 -7.07 10.49
CA GLN A 105 -13.92 -7.46 10.52
C GLN A 105 -14.13 -8.98 10.40
N GLY A 106 -13.07 -9.75 10.13
CA GLY A 106 -13.16 -11.20 9.90
C GLY A 106 -13.82 -11.59 8.57
N LEU A 107 -13.87 -10.66 7.61
CA LEU A 107 -14.47 -10.87 6.29
C LEU A 107 -13.40 -11.22 5.25
N THR A 108 -13.82 -11.89 4.17
CA THR A 108 -12.93 -12.27 3.06
C THR A 108 -13.59 -11.93 1.74
N ILE A 109 -12.87 -11.26 0.84
CA ILE A 109 -13.33 -10.97 -0.52
C ILE A 109 -12.48 -11.74 -1.51
N ARG A 110 -13.16 -12.46 -2.42
CA ARG A 110 -12.53 -13.15 -3.54
C ARG A 110 -13.19 -12.66 -4.81
N THR A 111 -12.42 -12.06 -5.70
CA THR A 111 -12.89 -11.87 -7.08
C THR A 111 -12.82 -13.24 -7.77
N GLN A 112 -13.96 -13.68 -8.30
CA GLN A 112 -14.04 -14.78 -9.24
C GLN A 112 -14.44 -14.17 -10.58
N PHE A 113 -13.49 -14.06 -11.50
CA PHE A 113 -13.82 -13.83 -12.89
C PHE A 113 -14.12 -15.22 -13.48
N ASN A 114 -15.38 -15.47 -13.79
CA ASN A 114 -15.73 -16.57 -14.70
C ASN A 114 -15.32 -16.10 -16.11
N ASP A 115 -14.54 -16.92 -16.80
CA ASP A 115 -14.41 -16.86 -18.26
C ASP A 115 -15.80 -16.97 -18.93
#